data_AF-A0A3M1IVU9-F1
#
_entry.id   AF-A0A3M1IVU9-F1
#
_cell.length_a   1.000
_cell.length_b   1.000
_cell.length_c   1.000
_cell.angle_alpha   90.00
_cell.angle_beta   90.00
_cell.angle_gamma   90.00
#
_symmetry.space_group_name_H-M   'P 1'
#
loop_
_entity.id
_entity.type
_entity.pdbx_description
1 polymer ?
#
loop_
_entity_poly.entity_id
_entity_poly.type
_entity_poly.pdbx_seq_one_letter_code
_entity_poly.pdbx_strand_id
1 'polypeptide(L)' 'MPQKTSMNESTLICTLGGQPQIVTFALDWLLRHGSHIRDVYAIHLSPADPRISHALKCLSAEFAGNRYRERPCRF' A
#
# COMPACT_ATOMS: atom_id res chain seq x y z
N MET A 1 22.48 25.78 -11.43
CA MET A 1 22.22 24.40 -10.96
C MET A 1 20.72 24.17 -11.07
N PRO A 2 20.21 23.31 -11.97
CA PRO A 2 18.79 23.05 -12.04
C PRO A 2 18.34 22.35 -10.76
N GLN A 3 17.29 22.88 -10.14
CA GLN A 3 16.69 22.36 -8.92
C GLN A 3 16.06 21.00 -9.24
N LYS A 4 16.58 19.91 -8.65
CA LYS A 4 15.90 18.60 -8.65
C LYS A 4 14.51 18.81 -8.07
N THR A 5 13.47 18.68 -8.88
CA THR A 5 12.10 18.49 -8.41
C THR A 5 12.09 17.21 -7.58
N SER A 6 12.27 17.36 -6.26
CA SER A 6 12.03 16.30 -5.29
C SER A 6 10.54 15.97 -5.40
N MET A 7 10.20 14.88 -6.09
CA MET A 7 8.88 14.27 -5.95
C MET A 7 8.71 13.93 -4.47
N ASN A 8 7.80 14.61 -3.76
CA ASN A 8 7.51 14.32 -2.37
C ASN A 8 6.97 12.89 -2.28
N GLU A 9 7.84 11.96 -1.91
CA GLU A 9 7.47 10.60 -1.56
C GLU A 9 6.52 10.63 -0.37
N SER A 10 5.44 9.86 -0.45
CA SER A 10 4.39 9.80 0.55
C SER A 10 4.17 8.37 1.01
N THR A 11 3.64 8.24 2.23
CA THR A 11 3.33 6.96 2.86
C THR A 11 1.82 6.86 3.05
N LEU A 12 1.23 5.73 2.65
CA LEU A 12 -0.16 5.40 2.95
C LEU A 12 -0.22 4.61 4.25
N ILE A 13 -0.86 5.15 5.28
CA ILE A 13 -1.20 4.41 6.50
C ILE A 13 -2.70 4.16 6.47
N CYS A 14 -3.10 2.89 6.58
CA CYS A 14 -4.50 2.48 6.50
C CYS A 14 -4.82 1.39 7.52
N THR A 15 -6.08 1.27 7.91
CA THR A 15 -6.54 0.13 8.70
C THR A 15 -6.89 -1.03 7.79
N LEU A 16 -6.53 -2.25 8.19
CA LEU A 16 -6.88 -3.48 7.49
C LEU A 16 -7.90 -4.26 8.32
N GLY A 17 -9.12 -4.33 7.77
CA GLY A 17 -10.12 -5.32 8.16
C GLY A 17 -10.00 -6.57 7.30
N GLY A 18 -11.06 -7.36 7.22
CA GLY A 18 -11.06 -8.60 6.45
C GLY A 18 -11.26 -8.45 4.94
N GLN A 19 -11.03 -7.26 4.37
CA GLN A 19 -11.24 -6.95 2.95
C GLN A 19 -10.02 -6.19 2.41
N PRO A 20 -9.00 -6.90 1.91
CA PRO A 20 -7.75 -6.28 1.47
C PRO A 20 -7.91 -5.37 0.25
N GLN A 21 -8.93 -5.61 -0.59
CA GLN A 21 -9.18 -4.86 -1.81
C GLN A 21 -9.50 -3.37 -1.57
N ILE A 22 -10.00 -3.01 -0.39
CA ILE A 22 -10.26 -1.60 -0.06
C ILE A 22 -8.95 -0.81 -0.04
N VAL A 23 -7.87 -1.43 0.45
CA VAL A 23 -6.54 -0.81 0.50
C VAL A 23 -6.02 -0.59 -0.92
N THR A 24 -6.13 -1.60 -1.80
CA THR A 24 -5.66 -1.47 -3.18
C THR A 24 -6.50 -0.50 -4.01
N PHE A 25 -7.81 -0.38 -3.76
CA PHE A 25 -8.65 0.65 -4.38
C PHE A 25 -8.25 2.07 -3.96
N ALA A 26 -7.98 2.28 -2.67
CA ALA A 26 -7.50 3.57 -2.18
C ALA A 26 -6.13 3.92 -2.77
N LEU A 27 -5.21 2.95 -2.79
CA LEU A 27 -3.89 3.12 -3.38
C LEU A 27 -3.97 3.43 -4.88
N ASP A 28 -4.79 2.69 -5.63
CA ASP A 28 -5.05 2.94 -7.04
C ASP A 28 -5.54 4.35 -7.29
N TRP A 29 -6.48 4.82 -6.47
CA TRP A 29 -7.01 6.17 -6.58
C TRP A 29 -5.89 7.20 -6.35
N LEU A 30 -5.10 7.08 -5.28
CA LEU A 30 -3.99 7.98 -5.00
C LEU A 30 -2.96 8.02 -6.13
N LEU A 31 -2.56 6.85 -6.64
CA LEU A 31 -1.58 6.74 -7.73
C LEU A 31 -2.10 7.32 -9.05
N ARG A 32 -3.41 7.19 -9.32
CA ARG A 32 -4.06 7.79 -10.50
C ARG A 32 -4.16 9.31 -10.41
N HIS A 33 -4.17 9.87 -9.20
CA HIS A 33 -4.25 11.31 -8.96
C HIS A 33 -2.87 11.95 -8.71
N GLY A 34 -1.79 11.26 -9.07
CA GLY A 34 -0.43 11.81 -9.05
C GLY A 34 0.27 11.74 -7.69
N SER A 35 -0.31 11.09 -6.67
CA SER A 35 0.41 10.83 -5.43
C SER A 35 1.54 9.83 -5.66
N HIS A 36 2.70 10.11 -5.08
CA HIS A 36 3.87 9.24 -5.15
C HIS A 36 3.98 8.39 -3.88
N ILE A 37 3.19 7.31 -3.80
CA ILE A 37 3.20 6.41 -2.64
C ILE A 37 4.34 5.40 -2.74
N ARG A 38 5.23 5.38 -1.74
CA ARG A 38 6.40 4.47 -1.68
C ARG A 38 6.28 3.38 -0.63
N ASP A 39 5.46 3.64 0.38
CA ASP A 39 5.25 2.77 1.52
C ASP A 39 3.76 2.69 1.84
N VAL A 40 3.29 1.48 2.14
CA VAL A 40 1.94 1.20 2.59
C VAL A 40 2.04 0.46 3.91
N TYR A 41 1.51 1.03 4.98
CA TYR A 41 1.41 0.36 6.28
C TYR A 41 -0.05 0.03 6.57
N ALA A 42 -0.35 -1.26 6.69
CA ALA A 42 -1.64 -1.76 7.14
C ALA A 42 -1.64 -2.00 8.65
N ILE A 43 -2.47 -1.25 9.38
CA ILE A 43 -2.71 -1.42 10.81
C ILE A 43 -3.87 -2.38 11.00
N HIS A 44 -3.66 -3.47 11.74
CA HIS A 44 -4.71 -4.41 12.12
C HIS A 44 -4.66 -4.71 13.62
N LEU A 45 -5.80 -5.09 14.21
CA LEU A 45 -5.91 -5.29 15.66
C LEU A 45 -5.32 -6.63 16.13
N SER A 46 -5.47 -7.70 15.34
CA SER A 46 -4.88 -9.00 15.68
C SER A 46 -4.71 -9.88 14.43
N PRO A 47 -3.51 -10.42 14.16
CA PRO A 47 -3.30 -11.38 13.07
C PRO A 47 -3.82 -12.78 13.41
N ALA A 48 -4.22 -13.03 14.67
CA ALA A 48 -4.78 -14.31 15.11
C ALA A 48 -6.23 -14.52 14.61
N ASP A 49 -6.90 -13.46 14.14
CA ASP A 49 -8.17 -13.58 13.43
C ASP A 49 -7.90 -14.17 12.02
N PRO A 50 -8.46 -15.36 11.68
CA PRO A 50 -8.25 -16.00 10.39
C PRO A 50 -8.60 -15.10 9.20
N ARG A 51 -9.61 -14.23 9.36
CA ARG A 51 -10.04 -13.29 8.33
C ARG A 51 -8.99 -12.20 8.08
N ILE A 52 -8.36 -11.68 9.15
CA ILE A 52 -7.27 -10.71 9.04
C ILE A 52 -6.01 -11.37 8.49
N SER A 53 -5.68 -12.58 8.95
CA SER A 53 -4.54 -13.35 8.42
C SER A 53 -4.66 -13.60 6.91
N HIS A 54 -5.85 -13.98 6.45
CA HIS A 54 -6.12 -14.15 5.03
C HIS A 54 -6.01 -12.83 4.27
N ALA A 55 -6.60 -11.76 4.78
CA ALA A 55 -6.52 -10.43 4.18
C ALA A 55 -5.06 -9.94 4.05
N LEU A 56 -4.24 -10.13 5.09
CA LEU A 56 -2.81 -9.82 5.07
C LEU A 56 -2.08 -10.59 3.98
N LYS A 57 -2.29 -11.91 3.88
CA LYS A 57 -1.64 -12.74 2.84
C LYS A 57 -2.00 -12.27 1.43
N CYS A 58 -3.29 -12.02 1.19
CA CYS A 58 -3.75 -11.49 -0.10
C CYS A 58 -3.12 -10.12 -0.40
N LEU A 59 -3.14 -9.21 0.58
CA LEU A 59 -2.58 -7.88 0.40
C LEU A 59 -1.08 -7.94 0.16
N SER A 60 -0.30 -8.69 0.95
CA SER A 60 1.14 -8.88 0.75
C SER A 60 1.51 -9.42 -0.62
N ALA A 61 0.67 -10.27 -1.22
CA ALA A 61 0.91 -10.82 -2.56
C ALA A 61 0.85 -9.73 -3.65
N GLU A 62 0.01 -8.70 -3.49
CA GLU A 62 -0.07 -7.56 -4.40
C GLU A 62 1.19 -6.69 -4.41
N PHE A 63 2.03 -6.80 -3.37
CA PHE A 63 3.27 -6.04 -3.20
C PHE A 63 4.55 -6.88 -3.41
N ALA A 64 4.42 -8.07 -4.01
CA ALA A 64 5.53 -9.00 -4.21
C ALA A 64 6.75 -8.30 -4.86
N GLY A 65 7.93 -8.49 -4.27
CA GLY A 65 9.16 -7.85 -4.73
C GLY A 65 9.24 -6.35 -4.44
N ASN A 66 8.51 -5.85 -3.44
CA ASN A 66 8.43 -4.42 -3.09
C ASN A 66 7.90 -3.57 -4.25
N ARG A 67 6.89 -4.08 -4.95
CA ARG A 67 6.29 -3.44 -6.12
C ARG A 67 4.78 -3.57 -6.09
N TYR A 68 4.09 -2.50 -6.42
CA TYR A 68 2.65 -2.49 -6.68
C TYR A 68 2.41 -2.02 -8.12
N ARG A 69 1.79 -2.85 -8.97
CA ARG A 69 1.56 -2.57 -10.42
C ARG A 69 2.80 -2.02 -11.14
N GLU A 70 3.93 -2.71 -11.00
CA GLU A 70 5.23 -2.32 -11.57
C GLU A 70 5.83 -1.00 -11.06
N ARG A 71 5.25 -0.41 -10.02
CA ARG A 71 5.82 0.76 -9.34
C ARG A 71 6.48 0.30 -8.06
N PRO A 72 7.70 0.76 -7.73
CA PRO A 72 8.31 0.35 -6.47
C PRO A 72 7.50 0.96 -5.30
N CYS A 73 7.03 0.07 -4.43
CA CYS A 73 6.12 0.36 -3.32
C CYS A 73 6.26 -0.78 -2.30
N ARG A 74 6.64 -0.48 -1.06
CA ARG A 74 6.82 -1.47 0.02
C ARG A 74 5.53 -1.60 0.83
N PHE A 75 5.27 -2.81 1.30
CA PHE A 75 4.16 -3.15 2.20
C PHE A 75 4.69 -3.97 3.37
#